data_AF-A0A1G2SGJ1-F1
#
_entry.id   AF-A0A1G2SGJ1-F1
#
_cell.length_a   1.000
_cell.length_b   1.000
_cell.length_c   1.000
_cell.angle_alpha   90.00
_cell.angle_beta   90.00
_cell.angle_gamma   90.00
#
_symmetry.space_group_name_H-M   'P 1'
#
loop_
_entity.id
_entity.type
_entity.pdbx_description
1 polymer ?
#
loop_
_entity_poly.entity_id
_entity_poly.type
_entity_poly.pdbx_seq_one_letter_code
_entity_poly.pdbx_strand_id
1 'polypeptide(L)'
;MNEEISMRTESGYLISSNKERCSILIRDSDLSANDMIDIFISLHLVLEVSLNAFFRNLSLLSIKKDVDTFEIIKNVDSVNFIDKTIMFIYNSKFNFTSEEELREATRYHSIIGNLKDFSAMRNQLLHGHAISTVFDGRTNRHSRLKQNINLENLKRHILNFQFIFEGMRFYLDKLDSPLTASGKENFKETYLNDTFLPRLR
;
A
#
# COMPACT_ATOMS: atom_id res chain seq x y z
N MET A 1 -7.84 12.51 22.76
CA MET A 1 -8.85 13.00 21.80
C MET A 1 -8.25 13.90 20.72
N ASN A 2 -7.51 14.97 21.05
CA ASN A 2 -6.87 15.84 20.02
C ASN A 2 -5.75 15.15 19.21
N GLU A 3 -4.91 14.33 19.84
CA GLU A 3 -3.82 13.62 19.14
C GLU A 3 -4.33 12.57 18.14
N GLU A 4 -5.39 11.85 18.51
CA GLU A 4 -6.00 10.85 17.63
C GLU A 4 -6.63 11.48 16.38
N ILE A 5 -7.31 12.63 16.55
CA ILE A 5 -7.83 13.43 15.44
C ILE A 5 -6.66 13.91 14.57
N SER A 6 -5.59 14.47 15.18
CA SER A 6 -4.39 14.94 14.46
C SER A 6 -3.76 13.83 13.61
N MET A 7 -3.53 12.64 14.20
CA MET A 7 -2.92 11.50 13.51
C MET A 7 -3.78 10.98 12.35
N ARG A 8 -5.12 10.99 12.51
CA ARG A 8 -6.06 10.64 11.43
C ARG A 8 -6.02 11.68 10.30
N THR A 9 -5.99 12.97 10.62
CA THR A 9 -5.87 14.04 9.61
C THR A 9 -4.51 14.05 8.92
N GLU A 10 -3.41 13.78 9.62
CA GLU A 10 -2.06 13.72 9.02
C GLU A 10 -1.91 12.52 8.09
N SER A 11 -2.37 11.33 8.52
CA SER A 11 -2.38 10.14 7.66
C SER A 11 -3.26 10.33 6.44
N GLY A 12 -4.44 10.94 6.63
CA GLY A 12 -5.38 11.25 5.55
C GLY A 12 -4.82 12.27 4.56
N TYR A 13 -4.19 13.34 5.04
CA TYR A 13 -3.55 14.34 4.20
C TYR A 13 -2.36 13.75 3.42
N LEU A 14 -1.54 12.92 4.07
CA LEU A 14 -0.41 12.26 3.42
C LEU A 14 -0.89 11.34 2.28
N ILE A 15 -1.95 10.56 2.49
CA ILE A 15 -2.54 9.72 1.43
C ILE A 15 -3.08 10.61 0.31
N SER A 16 -3.94 11.57 0.63
CA SER A 16 -4.64 12.40 -0.38
C SER A 16 -3.67 13.21 -1.25
N SER A 17 -2.68 13.85 -0.63
CA SER A 17 -1.66 14.65 -1.35
C SER A 17 -0.78 13.77 -2.26
N ASN A 18 -0.39 12.56 -1.82
CA ASN A 18 0.37 11.65 -2.67
C ASN A 18 -0.48 11.04 -3.80
N LYS A 19 -1.77 10.77 -3.55
CA LYS A 19 -2.71 10.35 -4.61
C LYS A 19 -2.86 11.43 -5.68
N GLU A 20 -3.03 12.68 -5.26
CA GLU A 20 -3.13 13.83 -6.17
C GLU A 20 -1.84 14.01 -6.97
N ARG A 21 -0.68 14.00 -6.30
CA ARG A 21 0.63 14.08 -6.97
C ARG A 21 0.82 12.98 -8.02
N CYS A 22 0.53 11.73 -7.67
CA CYS A 22 0.54 10.62 -8.61
C CYS A 22 -0.36 10.88 -9.82
N SER A 23 -1.61 11.33 -9.59
CA SER A 23 -2.58 11.55 -10.66
C SER A 23 -2.16 12.67 -11.61
N ILE A 24 -1.54 13.73 -11.09
CA ILE A 24 -1.00 14.82 -11.89
C ILE A 24 0.16 14.34 -12.75
N LEU A 25 1.17 13.70 -12.13
CA LEU A 25 2.39 13.30 -12.84
C LEU A 25 2.11 12.22 -13.90
N ILE A 26 1.28 11.22 -13.60
CA ILE A 26 0.98 10.12 -14.55
C ILE A 26 0.27 10.60 -15.82
N ARG A 27 -0.40 11.76 -15.77
CA ARG A 27 -1.06 12.34 -16.95
C ARG A 27 -0.10 13.08 -17.88
N ASP A 28 1.13 13.34 -17.44
CA ASP A 28 2.13 13.99 -18.28
C ASP A 28 2.63 13.02 -19.36
N SER A 29 2.73 13.51 -20.59
CA SER A 29 3.18 12.74 -21.74
C SER A 29 4.70 12.53 -21.77
N ASP A 30 5.48 13.36 -21.07
CA ASP A 30 6.94 13.31 -21.09
C ASP A 30 7.54 13.24 -19.69
N LEU A 31 7.37 12.08 -19.05
CA LEU A 31 7.85 11.83 -17.69
C LEU A 31 9.38 11.85 -17.61
N SER A 32 9.93 12.79 -16.85
CA SER A 32 11.35 12.78 -16.51
C SER A 32 11.66 11.66 -15.50
N ALA A 33 12.95 11.34 -15.34
CA ALA A 33 13.38 10.38 -14.32
C ALA A 33 12.96 10.80 -12.90
N ASN A 34 12.96 12.10 -12.61
CA ASN A 34 12.53 12.63 -11.32
C ASN A 34 11.02 12.45 -11.12
N ASP A 35 10.22 12.67 -12.16
CA ASP A 35 8.77 12.45 -12.09
C ASP A 35 8.45 10.97 -11.84
N MET A 36 9.18 10.06 -12.50
CA MET A 36 9.05 8.62 -12.25
C MET A 36 9.41 8.25 -10.81
N ILE A 37 10.51 8.80 -10.27
CA ILE A 37 10.89 8.63 -8.85
C ILE A 37 9.78 9.11 -7.93
N ASP A 38 9.24 10.30 -8.18
CA ASP A 38 8.17 10.87 -7.37
C ASP A 38 6.90 10.03 -7.40
N ILE A 39 6.53 9.47 -8.57
CA ILE A 39 5.41 8.54 -8.68
C ILE A 39 5.72 7.27 -7.89
N PHE A 40 6.92 6.68 -8.01
CA PHE A 40 7.28 5.50 -7.22
C PHE A 40 7.13 5.79 -5.73
N ILE A 41 7.73 6.87 -5.22
CA ILE A 41 7.65 7.22 -3.79
C ILE A 41 6.19 7.40 -3.36
N SER A 42 5.41 8.15 -4.15
CA SER A 42 4.00 8.40 -3.86
C SER A 42 3.18 7.11 -3.81
N LEU A 43 3.38 6.16 -4.74
CA LEU A 43 2.74 4.84 -4.70
C LEU A 43 3.09 4.06 -3.44
N HIS A 44 4.36 4.07 -3.02
CA HIS A 44 4.80 3.36 -1.80
C HIS A 44 4.18 3.97 -0.55
N LEU A 45 4.18 5.31 -0.44
CA LEU A 45 3.57 6.01 0.68
C LEU A 45 2.08 5.72 0.78
N VAL A 46 1.36 5.81 -0.35
CA VAL A 46 -0.07 5.49 -0.37
C VAL A 46 -0.29 4.04 0.05
N LEU A 47 0.45 3.08 -0.51
CA LEU A 47 0.31 1.65 -0.19
C LEU A 47 0.53 1.37 1.30
N GLU A 48 1.66 1.83 1.84
CA GLU A 48 2.06 1.56 3.23
C GLU A 48 1.10 2.20 4.23
N VAL A 49 0.76 3.48 4.04
CA VAL A 49 -0.13 4.21 4.95
C VAL A 49 -1.56 3.69 4.86
N SER A 50 -2.04 3.38 3.65
CA SER A 50 -3.36 2.76 3.45
C SER A 50 -3.48 1.41 4.12
N LEU A 51 -2.49 0.51 3.94
CA LEU A 51 -2.54 -0.83 4.56
C LEU A 51 -2.42 -0.74 6.07
N ASN A 52 -1.58 0.15 6.61
CA ASN A 52 -1.52 0.37 8.05
C ASN A 52 -2.87 0.87 8.59
N ALA A 53 -3.49 1.86 7.93
CA ALA A 53 -4.81 2.35 8.30
C ALA A 53 -5.89 1.26 8.21
N PHE A 54 -5.86 0.44 7.15
CA PHE A 54 -6.72 -0.72 6.99
C PHE A 54 -6.60 -1.67 8.20
N PHE A 55 -5.38 -2.08 8.57
CA PHE A 55 -5.17 -3.02 9.67
C PHE A 55 -5.54 -2.43 11.03
N ARG A 56 -5.20 -1.16 11.31
CA ARG A 56 -5.61 -0.46 12.54
C ARG A 56 -7.12 -0.55 12.73
N ASN A 57 -7.86 -0.12 11.70
CA ASN A 57 -9.32 -0.07 11.79
C ASN A 57 -9.94 -1.47 11.83
N LEU A 58 -9.36 -2.45 11.14
CA LEU A 58 -9.83 -3.83 11.21
C LEU A 58 -9.63 -4.42 12.62
N SER A 59 -8.49 -4.14 13.25
CA SER A 59 -8.22 -4.55 14.63
C SER A 59 -9.18 -3.88 15.62
N LEU A 60 -9.43 -2.57 15.48
CA LEU A 60 -10.37 -1.84 16.34
C LEU A 60 -11.80 -2.40 16.28
N LEU A 61 -12.24 -2.87 15.10
CA LEU A 61 -13.54 -3.53 14.94
C LEU A 61 -13.60 -4.93 15.57
N SER A 62 -12.46 -5.57 15.77
CA SER A 62 -12.37 -6.98 16.19
C SER A 62 -12.10 -7.14 17.70
N ILE A 63 -11.50 -6.12 18.33
CA ILE A 63 -11.11 -6.18 19.74
C ILE A 63 -12.35 -6.01 20.63
N LYS A 64 -12.62 -7.03 21.45
CA LYS A 64 -13.69 -7.04 22.46
C LYS A 64 -13.20 -6.72 23.87
N LYS A 65 -11.90 -6.47 24.02
CA LYS A 65 -11.26 -6.17 25.31
C LYS A 65 -11.26 -4.67 25.53
N ASP A 66 -11.34 -4.25 26.79
CA ASP A 66 -11.16 -2.85 27.17
C ASP A 66 -9.66 -2.52 27.15
N VAL A 67 -9.18 -2.18 25.96
CA VAL A 67 -7.80 -1.76 25.70
C VAL A 67 -7.87 -0.39 25.06
N ASP A 68 -6.98 0.50 25.49
CA ASP A 68 -6.92 1.85 24.96
C ASP A 68 -6.69 1.86 23.44
N THR A 69 -7.45 2.70 22.73
CA THR A 69 -7.42 2.78 21.26
C THR A 69 -6.05 3.19 20.74
N PHE A 70 -5.35 4.09 21.44
CA PHE A 70 -4.04 4.56 21.05
C PHE A 70 -2.98 3.45 21.24
N GLU A 71 -3.09 2.67 22.31
CA GLU A 71 -2.25 1.49 22.51
C GLU A 71 -2.42 0.46 21.38
N ILE A 72 -3.67 0.19 20.96
CA ILE A 72 -3.95 -0.71 19.83
C ILE A 72 -3.29 -0.18 18.55
N ILE A 73 -3.47 1.10 18.23
CA ILE A 73 -2.89 1.73 17.03
C ILE A 73 -1.37 1.61 17.06
N LYS A 74 -0.73 1.93 18.19
CA LYS A 74 0.73 1.86 18.36
C LYS A 74 1.24 0.44 18.18
N ASN A 75 0.57 -0.54 18.77
CA ASN A 75 0.93 -1.95 18.66
C ASN A 75 0.80 -2.43 17.21
N VAL A 76 -0.31 -2.10 16.55
CA VAL A 76 -0.46 -2.39 15.11
C VAL A 76 0.68 -1.74 14.34
N ASP A 77 0.95 -0.45 14.52
CA ASP A 77 1.99 0.27 13.77
C ASP A 77 3.41 -0.24 13.96
N SER A 78 3.70 -0.79 15.14
CA SER A 78 5.01 -1.39 15.43
C SER A 78 5.33 -2.64 14.58
N VAL A 79 4.30 -3.29 14.03
CA VAL A 79 4.47 -4.45 13.15
C VAL A 79 4.69 -3.97 11.72
N ASN A 80 5.54 -4.66 10.96
CA ASN A 80 5.73 -4.36 9.55
C ASN A 80 4.44 -4.62 8.75
N PHE A 81 4.09 -3.75 7.80
CA PHE A 81 2.85 -3.90 7.03
C PHE A 81 2.82 -5.19 6.19
N ILE A 82 3.97 -5.71 5.74
CA ILE A 82 4.05 -6.99 5.02
C ILE A 82 3.68 -8.13 5.97
N ASP A 83 4.21 -8.12 7.20
CA ASP A 83 3.92 -9.15 8.20
C ASP A 83 2.44 -9.11 8.60
N LYS A 84 1.84 -7.92 8.72
CA LYS A 84 0.38 -7.78 8.92
C LYS A 84 -0.41 -8.42 7.79
N THR A 85 -0.02 -8.18 6.55
CA THR A 85 -0.69 -8.76 5.38
C THR A 85 -0.56 -10.29 5.37
N ILE A 86 0.62 -10.82 5.66
CA ILE A 86 0.83 -12.28 5.80
C ILE A 86 -0.09 -12.84 6.89
N MET A 87 -0.09 -12.22 8.05
CA MET A 87 -0.91 -12.64 9.19
C MET A 87 -2.40 -12.58 8.85
N PHE A 88 -2.84 -11.55 8.16
CA PHE A 88 -4.23 -11.39 7.71
C PHE A 88 -4.63 -12.49 6.72
N ILE A 89 -3.81 -12.77 5.70
CA ILE A 89 -4.10 -13.78 4.67
C ILE A 89 -4.10 -15.20 5.25
N TYR A 90 -3.25 -15.52 6.23
CA TYR A 90 -3.14 -16.88 6.75
C TYR A 90 -3.98 -17.18 7.99
N ASN A 91 -4.31 -16.18 8.81
CA ASN A 91 -4.97 -16.42 10.10
C ASN A 91 -6.40 -15.89 10.19
N SER A 92 -6.85 -15.11 9.20
CA SER A 92 -8.24 -14.67 9.16
C SER A 92 -9.15 -15.80 8.67
N LYS A 93 -10.41 -15.76 9.09
CA LYS A 93 -11.44 -16.65 8.58
C LYS A 93 -12.06 -16.04 7.31
N PHE A 94 -11.93 -16.74 6.20
CA PHE A 94 -12.52 -16.33 4.93
C PHE A 94 -13.61 -17.31 4.50
N ASN A 95 -14.73 -16.77 4.00
CA ASN A 95 -15.88 -17.52 3.51
C ASN A 95 -15.81 -17.61 1.98
N PHE A 96 -14.91 -18.46 1.46
CA PHE A 96 -14.87 -18.80 0.04
C PHE A 96 -15.97 -19.83 -0.27
N THR A 97 -16.88 -19.50 -1.17
CA THR A 97 -18.10 -20.27 -1.44
C THR A 97 -18.09 -20.98 -2.80
N SER A 98 -17.16 -20.63 -3.68
CA SER A 98 -17.05 -21.20 -5.03
C SER A 98 -15.59 -21.56 -5.38
N GLU A 99 -15.42 -22.46 -6.36
CA GLU A 99 -14.10 -22.77 -6.90
C GLU A 99 -13.42 -21.56 -7.56
N GLU A 100 -14.21 -20.67 -8.16
CA GLU A 100 -13.70 -19.43 -8.76
C GLU A 100 -13.07 -18.54 -7.69
N GLU A 101 -13.71 -18.40 -6.53
CA GLU A 101 -13.16 -17.65 -5.40
C GLU A 101 -11.89 -18.28 -4.85
N LEU A 102 -11.80 -19.62 -4.83
CA LEU A 102 -10.57 -20.31 -4.43
C LEU A 102 -9.42 -20.10 -5.43
N ARG A 103 -9.72 -20.08 -6.74
CA ARG A 103 -8.75 -19.73 -7.77
C ARG A 103 -8.27 -18.29 -7.64
N GLU A 104 -9.18 -17.35 -7.41
CA GLU A 104 -8.82 -15.94 -7.16
C GLU A 104 -8.02 -15.76 -5.88
N ALA A 105 -8.38 -16.45 -4.78
CA ALA A 105 -7.60 -16.44 -3.55
C ALA A 105 -6.18 -16.98 -3.77
N THR A 106 -6.03 -18.02 -4.61
CA THR A 106 -4.72 -18.57 -4.99
C THR A 106 -3.93 -17.57 -5.84
N ARG A 107 -4.58 -16.86 -6.78
CA ARG A 107 -3.97 -15.78 -7.56
C ARG A 107 -3.47 -14.67 -6.65
N TYR A 108 -4.32 -14.19 -5.75
CA TYR A 108 -4.02 -13.08 -4.83
C TYR A 108 -3.07 -13.43 -3.70
N HIS A 109 -2.82 -14.71 -3.44
CA HIS A 109 -1.75 -15.12 -2.54
C HIS A 109 -0.37 -14.53 -2.93
N SER A 110 -0.15 -14.28 -4.22
CA SER A 110 1.07 -13.64 -4.75
C SER A 110 1.28 -12.19 -4.28
N ILE A 111 0.29 -11.54 -3.67
CA ILE A 111 0.41 -10.20 -3.06
C ILE A 111 1.56 -10.14 -2.07
N ILE A 112 1.80 -11.20 -1.29
CA ILE A 112 2.89 -11.26 -0.32
C ILE A 112 4.25 -11.09 -1.02
N GLY A 113 4.41 -11.67 -2.22
CA GLY A 113 5.59 -11.48 -3.06
C GLY A 113 5.69 -10.05 -3.59
N ASN A 114 4.60 -9.53 -4.16
CA ASN A 114 4.55 -8.18 -4.72
C ASN A 114 4.85 -7.08 -3.68
N LEU A 115 4.44 -7.27 -2.42
CA LEU A 115 4.74 -6.34 -1.32
C LEU A 115 6.23 -6.30 -0.98
N LYS A 116 6.94 -7.43 -1.08
CA LYS A 116 8.39 -7.49 -0.87
C LYS A 116 9.13 -6.73 -1.98
N ASP A 117 8.67 -6.86 -3.22
CA ASP A 117 9.23 -6.13 -4.36
C ASP A 117 9.04 -4.61 -4.23
N PHE A 118 7.85 -4.18 -3.77
CA PHE A 118 7.60 -2.79 -3.39
C PHE A 118 8.60 -2.32 -2.31
N SER A 119 8.70 -3.02 -1.19
CA SER A 119 9.63 -2.64 -0.12
C SER A 119 11.09 -2.58 -0.59
N ALA A 120 11.52 -3.50 -1.45
CA ALA A 120 12.86 -3.49 -2.04
C ALA A 120 13.11 -2.25 -2.91
N MET A 121 12.18 -1.89 -3.80
CA MET A 121 12.29 -0.69 -4.63
C MET A 121 12.29 0.59 -3.79
N ARG A 122 11.41 0.69 -2.79
CA ARG A 122 11.40 1.81 -1.82
C ARG A 122 12.76 2.00 -1.18
N ASN A 123 13.35 0.91 -0.67
CA ASN A 123 14.65 0.96 0.00
C ASN A 123 15.75 1.39 -0.97
N GLN A 124 15.71 0.93 -2.22
CA GLN A 124 16.63 1.39 -3.26
C GLN A 124 16.48 2.87 -3.56
N LEU A 125 15.26 3.39 -3.62
CA LEU A 125 14.99 4.82 -3.84
C LEU A 125 15.44 5.67 -2.65
N LEU A 126 14.97 5.37 -1.43
CA LEU A 126 15.27 6.19 -0.24
C LEU A 126 16.75 6.13 0.15
N HIS A 127 17.38 4.96 0.11
CA HIS A 127 18.81 4.85 0.41
C HIS A 127 19.70 5.23 -0.78
N GLY A 128 19.22 5.10 -2.02
CA GLY A 128 19.92 5.58 -3.21
C GLY A 128 19.95 7.11 -3.30
N HIS A 129 18.85 7.78 -2.92
CA HIS A 129 18.74 9.24 -2.89
C HIS A 129 19.43 9.88 -1.68
N ALA A 130 19.41 9.23 -0.50
CA ALA A 130 20.15 9.71 0.66
C ALA A 130 21.68 9.67 0.47
N ILE A 131 22.20 8.84 -0.45
CA ILE A 131 23.64 8.79 -0.78
C ILE A 131 23.99 9.75 -1.93
N SER A 132 23.06 10.08 -2.83
CA SER A 132 23.35 11.00 -3.95
C SER A 132 23.47 12.47 -3.55
N THR A 133 23.06 12.84 -2.32
CA THR A 133 23.22 14.20 -1.79
C THR A 133 24.44 14.35 -0.86
N VAL A 134 25.14 13.26 -0.53
CA VAL A 134 26.25 13.29 0.45
C VAL A 134 27.60 12.86 -0.13
N PHE A 135 27.66 12.13 -1.26
CA PHE A 135 28.95 11.66 -1.79
C PHE A 135 29.32 12.24 -3.15
N ASP A 136 30.32 13.11 -3.03
CA ASP A 136 31.28 13.61 -3.99
C ASP A 136 31.82 12.56 -4.96
N GLY A 137 32.45 13.05 -6.02
CA GLY A 137 32.83 12.32 -7.22
C GLY A 137 33.50 10.95 -7.03
N ARG A 138 33.22 10.07 -8.01
CA ARG A 138 33.97 8.84 -8.37
C ARG A 138 33.67 7.60 -7.52
N THR A 139 32.56 6.90 -7.79
CA THR A 139 32.57 5.42 -8.03
C THR A 139 31.18 4.88 -8.40
N ASN A 140 31.17 3.95 -9.36
CA ASN A 140 30.00 3.36 -10.04
C ASN A 140 29.09 2.49 -9.13
N ARG A 141 28.27 3.10 -8.26
CA ARG A 141 27.06 2.43 -7.71
C ARG A 141 25.76 2.82 -8.45
N HIS A 142 25.87 3.58 -9.53
CA HIS A 142 24.75 4.18 -10.25
C HIS A 142 24.02 3.27 -11.27
N SER A 143 24.42 2.01 -11.50
CA SER A 143 23.88 1.24 -12.65
C SER A 143 22.51 0.60 -12.41
N ARG A 144 22.20 0.06 -11.23
CA ARG A 144 20.95 -0.70 -11.00
C ARG A 144 19.72 0.18 -10.77
N LEU A 145 19.84 1.28 -10.02
CA LEU A 145 18.71 2.18 -9.77
C LEU A 145 18.26 2.89 -11.05
N LYS A 146 19.20 3.39 -11.86
CA LYS A 146 18.90 4.00 -13.17
C LYS A 146 18.23 3.02 -14.13
N GLN A 147 18.59 1.74 -14.10
CA GLN A 147 17.92 0.70 -14.88
C GLN A 147 16.47 0.50 -14.43
N ASN A 148 16.14 0.76 -13.16
CA ASN A 148 14.80 0.61 -12.62
C ASN A 148 13.89 1.83 -12.86
N ILE A 149 14.45 3.02 -13.10
CA ILE A 149 13.69 4.25 -13.37
C ILE A 149 13.45 4.37 -14.88
N ASN A 150 12.43 3.66 -15.36
CA ASN A 150 11.94 3.75 -16.73
C ASN A 150 10.42 3.48 -16.79
N LEU A 151 9.82 3.78 -17.94
CA LEU A 151 8.37 3.69 -18.13
C LEU A 151 7.82 2.27 -17.99
N GLU A 152 8.54 1.25 -18.44
CA GLU A 152 8.12 -0.15 -18.35
C GLU A 152 8.02 -0.59 -16.88
N ASN A 153 9.07 -0.30 -16.10
CA ASN A 153 9.08 -0.58 -14.66
C ASN A 153 8.03 0.25 -13.92
N LEU A 154 7.82 1.52 -14.29
CA LEU A 154 6.76 2.33 -13.71
C LEU A 154 5.38 1.70 -13.94
N LYS A 155 5.07 1.29 -15.17
CA LYS A 155 3.82 0.59 -15.51
C LYS A 155 3.67 -0.68 -14.69
N ARG A 156 4.74 -1.49 -14.56
CA ARG A 156 4.73 -2.70 -13.74
C ARG A 156 4.44 -2.39 -12.26
N HIS A 157 5.01 -1.34 -11.70
CA HIS A 157 4.71 -0.93 -10.32
C HIS A 157 3.27 -0.45 -10.16
N ILE A 158 2.72 0.31 -11.11
CA ILE A 158 1.30 0.72 -11.09
C ILE A 158 0.39 -0.53 -11.12
N LEU A 159 0.66 -1.48 -12.00
CA LEU A 159 -0.08 -2.74 -12.09
C LEU A 159 0.02 -3.55 -10.79
N ASN A 160 1.22 -3.66 -10.22
CA ASN A 160 1.40 -4.36 -8.95
C ASN A 160 0.66 -3.67 -7.80
N PHE A 161 0.67 -2.33 -7.74
CA PHE A 161 -0.11 -1.57 -6.76
C PHE A 161 -1.61 -1.89 -6.88
N GLN A 162 -2.14 -1.81 -8.10
CA GLN A 162 -3.55 -2.08 -8.38
C GLN A 162 -3.92 -3.52 -8.01
N PHE A 163 -3.07 -4.49 -8.37
CA PHE A 163 -3.25 -5.90 -8.03
C PHE A 163 -3.28 -6.15 -6.51
N ILE A 164 -2.39 -5.49 -5.76
CA ILE A 164 -2.38 -5.56 -4.30
C ILE A 164 -3.71 -5.04 -3.73
N PHE A 165 -4.13 -3.84 -4.14
CA PHE A 165 -5.38 -3.26 -3.64
C PHE A 165 -6.61 -4.08 -4.06
N GLU A 166 -6.64 -4.59 -5.29
CA GLU A 166 -7.69 -5.50 -5.77
C GLU A 166 -7.79 -6.76 -4.91
N GLY A 167 -6.68 -7.42 -4.63
CA GLY A 167 -6.71 -8.62 -3.81
C GLY A 167 -7.00 -8.36 -2.34
N MET A 168 -6.52 -7.25 -1.76
CA MET A 168 -6.92 -6.86 -0.41
C MET A 168 -8.43 -6.58 -0.30
N ARG A 169 -9.03 -5.98 -1.34
CA ARG A 169 -10.49 -5.80 -1.44
C ARG A 169 -11.20 -7.16 -1.52
N PHE A 170 -10.71 -8.08 -2.34
CA PHE A 170 -11.23 -9.44 -2.44
C PHE A 170 -11.20 -10.16 -1.08
N TYR A 171 -10.07 -10.13 -0.37
CA TYR A 171 -9.97 -10.74 0.96
C TYR A 171 -10.92 -10.10 1.98
N LEU A 172 -11.08 -8.77 1.95
CA LEU A 172 -12.06 -8.09 2.82
C LEU A 172 -13.50 -8.52 2.50
N ASP A 173 -13.85 -8.67 1.22
CA ASP A 173 -15.18 -9.13 0.81
C ASP A 173 -15.47 -10.53 1.32
N LYS A 174 -14.45 -11.40 1.34
CA LYS A 174 -14.54 -12.78 1.85
C LYS A 174 -14.31 -12.92 3.34
N LEU A 175 -13.87 -11.87 4.03
CA LEU A 175 -13.61 -11.91 5.47
C LEU A 175 -14.92 -12.16 6.25
N ASP A 176 -14.90 -13.21 7.08
CA ASP A 176 -15.91 -13.46 8.09
C ASP A 176 -15.77 -12.40 9.19
N SER A 177 -16.59 -11.36 9.10
CA SER A 177 -16.51 -10.17 9.94
C SER A 177 -17.90 -9.62 10.24
N PRO A 178 -18.07 -8.86 11.34
CA PRO A 178 -19.34 -8.23 11.67
C PRO A 178 -19.70 -7.04 10.75
N LEU A 179 -18.85 -6.71 9.77
CA LEU A 179 -19.08 -5.61 8.83
C LEU A 179 -20.26 -5.93 7.91
N THR A 180 -21.19 -4.99 7.79
CA THR A 180 -22.23 -5.02 6.75
C THR A 180 -21.61 -4.88 5.37
N ALA A 181 -22.35 -5.24 4.31
CA ALA A 181 -21.90 -5.05 2.93
C ALA A 181 -21.55 -3.57 2.64
N SER A 182 -22.39 -2.63 3.07
CA SER A 182 -22.11 -1.18 2.95
C SER A 182 -20.90 -0.75 3.78
N GLY A 183 -20.69 -1.36 4.96
CA GLY A 183 -19.51 -1.14 5.78
C GLY A 183 -18.23 -1.59 5.07
N LYS A 184 -18.25 -2.76 4.42
CA LYS A 184 -17.12 -3.24 3.61
C LYS A 184 -16.83 -2.33 2.43
N GLU A 185 -17.85 -1.87 1.69
CA GLU A 185 -17.65 -0.91 0.59
C GLU A 185 -16.99 0.38 1.05
N ASN A 186 -17.51 1.00 2.12
CA ASN A 186 -16.90 2.21 2.69
C ASN A 186 -15.44 1.96 3.13
N PHE A 187 -15.16 0.81 3.73
CA PHE A 187 -13.81 0.41 4.12
C PHE A 187 -12.86 0.31 2.91
N LYS A 188 -13.34 -0.28 1.80
CA LYS A 188 -12.60 -0.39 0.55
C LYS A 188 -12.35 1.00 -0.07
N GLU A 189 -13.35 1.87 -0.11
CA GLU A 189 -13.22 3.22 -0.65
C GLU A 189 -12.25 4.08 0.17
N THR A 190 -12.31 3.96 1.49
CA THR A 190 -11.47 4.76 2.39
C THR A 190 -10.01 4.33 2.32
N TYR A 191 -9.73 3.03 2.42
CA TYR A 191 -8.36 2.53 2.61
C TYR A 191 -7.75 1.90 1.37
N LEU A 192 -8.55 1.28 0.50
CA LEU A 192 -8.09 0.44 -0.62
C LEU A 192 -8.50 1.02 -1.99
N ASN A 193 -8.63 2.35 -2.08
CA ASN A 193 -8.98 3.03 -3.32
C ASN A 193 -7.74 3.32 -4.19
N ASP A 194 -7.78 2.76 -5.40
CA ASP A 194 -6.80 2.91 -6.48
C ASP A 194 -7.30 3.79 -7.66
N THR A 195 -8.46 4.48 -7.52
CA THR A 195 -9.12 5.18 -8.65
C THR A 195 -8.39 6.43 -9.12
N PHE A 196 -7.38 6.87 -8.38
CA PHE A 196 -6.49 7.98 -8.77
C PHE A 196 -5.50 7.59 -9.88
N LEU A 197 -5.33 6.28 -10.12
CA LEU A 197 -4.45 5.71 -11.15
C LEU A 197 -5.23 5.36 -12.42
N PRO A 198 -4.61 5.46 -13.61
CA PRO A 198 -5.22 4.99 -14.85
C PRO A 198 -5.41 3.46 -14.81
N ARG A 199 -6.47 2.97 -15.45
CA ARG A 199 -6.66 1.54 -15.68
C ARG A 199 -5.75 1.11 -16.82
N LEU A 200 -4.60 0.53 -16.49
CA LEU A 200 -3.69 -0.07 -17.44
C LEU A 200 -4.22 -1.48 -17.78
N ARG A 201 -4.35 -1.79 -19.06
CA ARG A 201 -4.72 -3.12 -19.56
C ARG A 201 -3.48 -3.85 -20.05
#